data_AF-A0A3D0DRH2-F1
#
_entry.id   AF-A0A3D0DRH2-F1
#
_cell.length_a   1.000
_cell.length_b   1.000
_cell.length_c   1.000
_cell.angle_alpha   90.00
_cell.angle_beta   90.00
_cell.angle_gamma   90.00
#
_symmetry.space_group_name_H-M   'P 1'
#
loop_
_entity.id
_entity.type
_entity.pdbx_description
1 polymer ?
#
loop_
_entity_poly.entity_id
_entity_poly.type
_entity_poly.pdbx_seq_one_letter_code
_entity_poly.pdbx_strand_id
1 'polypeptide(L)'
;MTCSRLTASVLLVLACGSASAFDFRSVGAPSVVLYDAPSARGAKLFVAPRGMPVEVVARYGDWVRVRDADGALAWTEAKGLAAHRNVVVKAVLARV
;
A
#
# COMPACT_ATOMS: atom_id res chain seq x y z
N MET A 1 0.18 4.45 46.62
CA MET A 1 0.37 3.41 45.59
C MET A 1 -0.74 3.37 44.52
N THR A 2 -1.91 3.97 44.73
CA THR A 2 -3.02 4.05 43.75
C THR A 2 -2.81 5.11 42.66
N CYS A 3 -2.20 6.26 43.00
CA CYS A 3 -1.92 7.34 42.04
C CYS A 3 -0.91 6.92 40.95
N SER A 4 0.10 6.14 41.31
CA SER A 4 1.11 5.59 40.38
C SER A 4 0.54 4.55 39.39
N ARG A 5 -0.52 3.84 39.79
CA ARG A 5 -1.24 2.91 38.91
C ARG A 5 -2.12 3.67 37.91
N LEU A 6 -2.74 4.76 38.33
CA LEU A 6 -3.55 5.62 37.47
C LEU A 6 -2.71 6.34 36.41
N THR A 7 -1.52 6.83 36.78
CA THR A 7 -0.60 7.45 35.80
C THR A 7 -0.07 6.46 34.78
N ALA A 8 0.27 5.24 35.19
CA ALA A 8 0.70 4.18 34.27
C ALA A 8 -0.39 3.80 33.25
N SER A 9 -1.65 3.71 33.69
CA SER A 9 -2.78 3.41 32.80
C SER A 9 -3.04 4.52 31.78
N VAL A 10 -2.92 5.79 32.17
CA VAL A 10 -3.09 6.93 31.26
C VAL A 10 -2.01 6.94 30.18
N LEU A 11 -0.76 6.68 30.55
CA LEU A 11 0.35 6.59 29.59
C LEU A 11 0.17 5.44 28.60
N LEU A 12 -0.35 4.29 29.05
CA LEU A 12 -0.58 3.14 28.18
C LEU A 12 -1.70 3.40 27.15
N VAL A 13 -2.77 4.12 27.54
CA VAL A 13 -3.87 4.48 26.64
C VAL A 13 -3.40 5.48 25.57
N LEU A 14 -2.55 6.44 25.93
CA LEU A 14 -1.97 7.42 24.99
C LEU A 14 -1.07 6.75 23.93
N ALA A 15 -0.36 5.68 24.29
CA ALA A 15 0.54 4.97 23.37
C ALA A 15 -0.19 4.16 22.28
N CYS A 16 -1.46 3.79 22.48
CA CYS A 16 -2.23 2.98 21.52
C CYS A 16 -2.77 3.75 20.30
N GLY A 17 -2.72 5.09 20.29
CA GLY A 17 -3.37 5.92 19.25
C GLY A 17 -2.65 5.97 17.89
N SER A 18 -1.47 5.37 17.75
CA SER A 18 -0.58 5.59 16.59
C SER A 18 -0.52 4.40 15.61
N ALA A 19 -1.66 3.76 15.32
CA ALA A 19 -1.71 2.72 14.29
C ALA A 19 -2.31 3.29 12.99
N SER A 20 -1.46 3.77 12.07
CA SER A 20 -1.88 4.05 10.70
C SER A 20 -1.92 2.76 9.89
N ALA A 21 -3.08 2.42 9.35
CA ALA A 21 -3.22 1.28 8.45
C ALA A 21 -2.64 1.64 7.08
N PHE A 22 -1.79 0.78 6.53
CA PHE A 22 -1.33 0.90 5.15
C PHE A 22 -2.48 0.67 4.17
N ASP A 23 -2.45 1.43 3.07
CA ASP A 23 -3.59 1.58 2.17
C ASP A 23 -3.38 0.70 0.93
N PHE A 24 -3.87 -0.53 0.96
CA PHE A 24 -3.70 -1.50 -0.11
C PHE A 24 -4.80 -1.42 -1.18
N ARG A 25 -4.38 -1.55 -2.44
CA ARG A 25 -5.25 -1.59 -3.63
C ARG A 25 -4.81 -2.74 -4.52
N SER A 26 -5.65 -3.10 -5.49
CA SER A 26 -5.25 -4.02 -6.56
C SER A 26 -5.38 -3.34 -7.92
N VAL A 27 -4.60 -3.78 -8.90
CA VAL A 27 -4.78 -3.35 -10.29
C VAL A 27 -6.15 -3.81 -10.80
N GLY A 28 -7.03 -2.87 -11.15
CA GLY A 28 -8.40 -3.15 -11.60
C GLY A 28 -8.52 -3.25 -13.12
N ALA A 29 -7.75 -2.45 -13.86
CA ALA A 29 -7.66 -2.50 -15.31
C ALA A 29 -6.99 -3.82 -15.77
N PRO A 30 -7.12 -4.23 -17.06
CA PRO A 30 -6.43 -5.41 -17.59
C PRO A 30 -4.91 -5.39 -17.34
N SER A 31 -4.31 -4.21 -17.49
CA SER A 31 -2.94 -3.91 -17.05
C SER A 31 -2.78 -2.41 -16.83
N VAL A 32 -1.77 -2.03 -16.06
CA VAL A 32 -1.34 -0.63 -15.90
C VAL A 32 0.18 -0.53 -16.07
N VAL A 33 0.66 0.61 -16.55
CA VAL A 33 2.10 0.88 -16.67
C VAL A 33 2.57 1.58 -15.40
N LEU A 34 3.69 1.13 -14.86
CA LEU A 34 4.37 1.72 -13.72
C LEU A 34 5.51 2.62 -14.20
N TYR A 35 5.55 3.86 -13.74
CA TYR A 35 6.45 4.92 -14.18
C TYR A 35 7.41 5.35 -13.05
N ASP A 36 8.52 6.00 -13.41
CA ASP A 36 9.48 6.59 -12.46
C ASP A 36 8.99 7.91 -11.85
N ALA A 37 8.14 8.65 -12.56
CA ALA A 37 7.59 9.94 -12.19
C ALA A 37 6.05 9.96 -12.29
N PRO A 38 5.35 10.87 -11.60
CA PRO A 38 3.89 11.05 -11.70
C PRO A 38 3.50 11.71 -13.03
N SER A 39 3.85 11.08 -14.15
CA SER A 39 3.60 11.57 -15.50
C SER A 39 3.65 10.44 -16.51
N ALA A 40 2.74 10.45 -17.49
CA ALA A 40 2.74 9.49 -18.59
C ALA A 40 3.95 9.67 -19.54
N ARG A 41 4.68 10.78 -19.41
CA ARG A 41 5.96 11.02 -20.12
C ARG A 41 7.18 10.51 -19.34
N GLY A 42 7.01 10.03 -18.11
CA GLY A 42 8.08 9.42 -17.33
C GLY A 42 8.60 8.12 -17.96
N ALA A 43 9.75 7.64 -17.50
CA ALA A 43 10.28 6.36 -17.92
C ALA A 43 9.32 5.24 -17.48
N LYS A 44 9.02 4.33 -18.41
CA LYS A 44 8.20 3.14 -18.15
C LYS A 44 9.09 2.08 -17.51
N LEU A 45 8.81 1.74 -16.26
CA LEU A 45 9.59 0.77 -15.50
C LEU A 45 9.04 -0.64 -15.65
N PHE A 46 7.73 -0.81 -15.45
CA PHE A 46 7.07 -2.12 -15.42
C PHE A 46 5.65 -2.07 -15.99
N VAL A 47 5.07 -3.24 -16.23
CA VAL A 47 3.64 -3.40 -16.53
C VAL A 47 3.03 -4.32 -15.48
N ALA A 48 2.07 -3.80 -14.71
CA ALA A 48 1.41 -4.53 -13.65
C ALA A 48 0.10 -5.16 -14.17
N PRO A 49 -0.11 -6.48 -14.00
CA PRO A 49 -1.31 -7.16 -14.47
C PRO A 49 -2.49 -6.94 -13.53
N ARG A 50 -3.73 -7.15 -14.04
CA ARG A 50 -4.94 -7.14 -13.23
C ARG A 50 -4.83 -8.05 -12.00
N GLY A 51 -5.29 -7.56 -10.86
CA GLY A 51 -5.29 -8.28 -9.60
C GLY A 51 -3.97 -8.23 -8.84
N MET A 52 -2.90 -7.66 -9.41
CA MET A 52 -1.65 -7.42 -8.66
C MET A 52 -1.94 -6.49 -7.47
N PRO A 53 -1.69 -6.92 -6.22
CA PRO A 53 -1.86 -6.07 -5.06
C PRO A 53 -0.67 -5.11 -4.94
N VAL A 54 -0.97 -3.87 -4.57
CA VAL A 54 0.00 -2.80 -4.37
C VAL A 54 -0.36 -1.97 -3.15
N GLU A 55 0.65 -1.52 -2.42
CA GLU A 55 0.51 -0.57 -1.32
C GLU A 55 0.55 0.85 -1.88
N VAL A 56 -0.40 1.70 -1.52
CA VAL A 56 -0.35 3.14 -1.85
C VAL A 56 0.49 3.87 -0.82
N VAL A 57 1.63 4.41 -1.24
CA VAL A 57 2.60 5.11 -0.39
C VAL A 57 2.42 6.62 -0.45
N ALA A 58 1.97 7.16 -1.59
CA ALA A 58 1.66 8.58 -1.74
C ALA A 58 0.63 8.82 -2.85
N ARG A 59 -0.03 9.98 -2.81
CA ARG A 59 -0.98 10.44 -3.83
C ARG A 59 -0.58 11.82 -4.32
N TYR A 60 -0.64 12.05 -5.63
CA TYR A 60 -0.32 13.33 -6.27
C TYR A 60 -1.27 13.55 -7.45
N GLY A 61 -2.34 14.32 -7.22
CA GLY A 61 -3.42 14.45 -8.20
C GLY A 61 -3.98 13.08 -8.61
N ASP A 62 -4.01 12.80 -9.90
CA ASP A 62 -4.47 11.53 -10.46
C ASP A 62 -3.43 10.41 -10.37
N TRP A 63 -2.24 10.69 -9.86
CA TRP A 63 -1.15 9.73 -9.72
C TRP A 63 -1.05 9.19 -8.31
N VAL A 64 -0.68 7.93 -8.21
CA VAL A 64 -0.40 7.26 -6.94
C VAL A 64 0.97 6.60 -7.01
N ARG A 65 1.78 6.86 -5.99
CA ARG A 65 3.04 6.15 -5.79
C ARG A 65 2.71 4.86 -5.07
N VAL A 66 3.08 3.75 -5.68
CA VAL A 66 2.77 2.42 -5.20
C VAL A 66 4.04 1.64 -4.88
N ARG A 67 3.94 0.75 -3.90
CA ARG A 67 4.96 -0.25 -3.58
C ARG A 67 4.42 -1.64 -3.92
N ASP A 68 5.22 -2.44 -4.60
CA ASP A 68 4.89 -3.85 -4.86
C ASP A 68 5.27 -4.78 -3.70
N ALA A 69 4.99 -6.08 -3.87
CA ALA A 69 5.26 -7.10 -2.86
C ALA A 69 6.75 -7.38 -2.60
N ASP A 70 7.64 -6.91 -3.49
CA ASP A 70 9.10 -7.03 -3.35
C ASP A 70 9.74 -5.71 -2.88
N GLY A 71 8.93 -4.67 -2.70
CA GLY A 71 9.32 -3.39 -2.14
C GLY A 71 9.68 -2.32 -3.18
N ALA A 72 9.55 -2.62 -4.48
CA ALA A 72 9.84 -1.67 -5.55
C ALA A 72 8.80 -0.55 -5.59
N LEU A 73 9.26 0.69 -5.84
CA LEU A 73 8.42 1.88 -5.87
C LEU A 73 8.27 2.40 -7.29
N ALA A 74 7.03 2.72 -7.68
CA ALA A 74 6.73 3.33 -8.96
C ALA A 74 5.43 4.15 -8.90
N TRP A 75 5.15 4.89 -9.96
CA TRP A 75 3.94 5.70 -10.12
C TRP A 75 2.98 5.05 -11.10
N THR A 76 1.68 5.12 -10.81
CA THR A 76 0.61 4.72 -11.73
C THR A 76 -0.57 5.67 -11.58
N GLU A 77 -1.44 5.72 -12.57
CA GLU A 77 -2.69 6.46 -12.46
C GLU A 77 -3.68 5.77 -11.52
N ALA A 78 -4.34 6.54 -10.66
CA ALA A 78 -5.29 6.06 -9.66
C ALA A 78 -6.49 5.33 -10.29
N LYS A 79 -6.92 5.76 -11.48
CA LYS A 79 -8.05 5.18 -12.22
C LYS A 79 -7.84 3.71 -12.61
N GLY A 80 -6.59 3.27 -12.68
CA GLY A 80 -6.24 1.88 -12.97
C GLY A 80 -6.33 0.95 -11.76
N LEU A 81 -6.53 1.49 -10.56
CA LEU A 81 -6.59 0.73 -9.31
C LEU A 81 -8.02 0.55 -8.81
N ALA A 82 -8.28 -0.59 -8.19
CA ALA A 82 -9.53 -0.95 -7.54
C ALA A 82 -9.33 -1.18 -6.04
N ALA A 83 -10.41 -1.05 -5.26
CA ALA A 83 -10.41 -1.25 -3.81
C ALA A 83 -10.37 -2.73 -3.39
N HIS A 84 -10.42 -3.67 -4.34
CA HIS A 84 -10.30 -5.10 -4.04
C HIS A 84 -8.94 -5.40 -3.39
N ARG A 85 -8.95 -6.27 -2.38
CA ARG A 85 -7.76 -6.70 -1.67
C ARG A 85 -7.37 -8.10 -2.13
N ASN A 86 -6.22 -8.19 -2.77
CA ASN A 86 -5.57 -9.44 -3.12
C ASN A 86 -4.30 -9.61 -2.28
N VAL A 87 -3.80 -10.84 -2.20
CA VAL A 87 -2.59 -11.18 -1.45
C VAL A 87 -1.63 -11.96 -2.33
N VAL A 88 -0.34 -11.77 -2.10
CA VAL A 88 0.72 -12.60 -2.71
C VAL A 88 1.11 -13.67 -1.71
N VAL A 89 0.99 -14.94 -2.11
CA VAL A 89 1.43 -16.07 -1.28
C VAL A 89 2.85 -16.43 -1.69
N LYS A 90 3.83 -16.21 -0.78
CA LYS A 90 5.24 -16.53 -1.03
C LYS A 90 5.66 -17.94 -0.53
N ALA A 91 4.75 -18.67 0.10
CA ALA A 91 5.04 -19.99 0.66
C ALA A 91 5.13 -21.05 -0.44
N VAL A 92 6.23 -21.80 -0.48
CA VAL A 92 6.53 -22.81 -1.51
C VAL A 92 5.49 -23.92 -1.56
N LEU A 93 4.95 -24.32 -0.41
CA LEU A 93 3.98 -25.42 -0.28
C LEU A 93 2.54 -24.92 -0.09
N ALA A 94 2.25 -23.68 -0.51
CA ALA A 94 0.90 -23.15 -0.42
C ALA A 94 -0.09 -23.95 -1.29
N ARG A 95 -1.28 -24.19 -0.74
CA ARG A 95 -2.40 -24.78 -1.47
C ARG A 95 -3.51 -23.73 -1.57
N VAL A 96 -4.04 -23.55 -2.77
CA VAL A 96 -5.15 -22.64 -3.10
C VAL A 96 -6.38 -23.46 -3.46
#